data_AF-Q7P5S6-F1
#
_entry.id   AF-Q7P5S6-F1
#
_cell.length_a   1.000
_cell.length_b   1.000
_cell.length_c   1.000
_cell.angle_alpha   90.00
_cell.angle_beta   90.00
_cell.angle_gamma   90.00
#
_symmetry.space_group_name_H-M   'P 1'
#
loop_
_entity.id
_entity.type
_entity.pdbx_description
1 polymer ?
#
loop_
_entity_poly.entity_id
_entity_poly.type
_entity_poly.pdbx_seq_one_letter_code
_entity_poly.pdbx_strand_id
1 'polypeptide(L)'
;MEEIIIKTNYTGRVLKLVHKGIFKNHTFIITHTDDGFYRWYCGYVEIKEEHPYFNKNYDELNNIECHGGLTYSGKRFEDDNNFYIGFDTNHFNSAPCNNLAFVENECMNIIEQLIKLNN
;
A
#
# COMPACT_ATOMS: atom_id res chain seq x y z
N MET A 1 -14.55 5.79 -15.85
CA MET A 1 -13.98 6.59 -14.74
C MET A 1 -13.97 5.66 -13.54
N GLU A 2 -12.79 5.31 -13.03
CA GLU A 2 -12.72 4.71 -11.70
C GLU A 2 -13.17 5.77 -10.69
N GLU A 3 -14.00 5.37 -9.74
CA GLU A 3 -14.56 6.26 -8.74
C GLU A 3 -13.46 6.63 -7.73
N ILE A 4 -13.10 7.91 -7.66
CA ILE A 4 -12.17 8.41 -6.64
C ILE A 4 -12.95 8.49 -5.32
N ILE A 5 -12.56 7.67 -4.35
CA ILE A 5 -13.19 7.64 -3.04
C ILE A 5 -12.35 8.50 -2.08
N ILE A 6 -12.99 9.48 -1.46
CA ILE A 6 -12.37 10.28 -0.41
C ILE A 6 -12.52 9.52 0.92
N LYS A 7 -11.40 9.22 1.57
CA LYS A 7 -11.36 8.57 2.88
C LYS A 7 -10.59 9.42 3.88
N THR A 8 -10.89 9.23 5.16
CA THR A 8 -10.10 9.77 6.26
C THR A 8 -9.24 8.65 6.82
N ASN A 9 -7.94 8.89 6.99
CA ASN A 9 -7.09 7.95 7.70
C ASN A 9 -7.25 8.11 9.21
N TYR A 10 -6.69 7.18 9.99
CA TYR A 10 -6.76 7.19 11.46
C TYR A 10 -6.12 8.42 12.14
N THR A 11 -5.40 9.28 11.40
CA THR A 11 -4.85 10.54 11.92
C THR A 11 -5.69 11.76 11.52
N GLY A 12 -6.88 11.57 10.95
CA GLY A 12 -7.75 12.65 10.47
C GLY A 12 -7.34 13.27 9.13
N ARG A 13 -6.33 12.72 8.43
CA ARG A 13 -5.89 13.21 7.12
C ARG A 13 -6.79 12.65 6.02
N VAL A 14 -7.25 13.55 5.15
CA VAL A 14 -7.99 13.17 3.95
C VAL A 14 -7.04 12.51 2.94
N LEU A 15 -7.38 11.30 2.52
CA LEU A 15 -6.71 10.51 1.51
C LEU A 15 -7.65 10.31 0.32
N LYS A 16 -7.08 10.35 -0.89
CA LYS A 16 -7.79 9.94 -2.10
C LYS A 16 -7.44 8.48 -2.38
N LEU A 17 -8.38 7.57 -2.15
CA LEU A 17 -8.31 6.22 -2.67
C LEU A 17 -8.59 6.31 -4.17
N VAL A 18 -7.56 6.07 -4.98
CA VAL A 18 -7.64 6.22 -6.43
C VAL A 18 -7.84 4.90 -7.15
N HIS A 19 -7.47 3.79 -6.51
CA HIS A 19 -7.67 2.46 -7.05
C HIS A 19 -7.76 1.41 -5.93
N LYS A 20 -8.61 0.40 -6.13
CA LYS A 20 -8.69 -0.80 -5.30
C LYS A 20 -8.71 -2.00 -6.22
N GLY A 21 -7.77 -2.91 -6.03
CA GLY A 21 -7.62 -4.11 -6.84
C GLY A 21 -7.62 -5.38 -6.00
N ILE A 22 -7.85 -6.51 -6.68
CA ILE A 22 -7.71 -7.85 -6.11
C ILE A 22 -6.76 -8.63 -7.02
N PHE A 23 -5.69 -9.19 -6.45
CA PHE A 23 -4.74 -10.02 -7.16
C PHE A 23 -4.48 -11.30 -6.35
N LYS A 24 -4.67 -12.48 -6.96
CA LYS A 24 -4.50 -13.80 -6.31
C LYS A 24 -5.16 -13.88 -4.92
N ASN A 25 -6.42 -13.44 -4.82
CA ASN A 25 -7.21 -13.42 -3.58
C ASN A 25 -6.64 -12.51 -2.45
N HIS A 26 -5.80 -11.54 -2.79
CA HIS A 26 -5.31 -10.50 -1.89
C HIS A 26 -5.81 -9.14 -2.38
N THR A 27 -6.31 -8.31 -1.47
CA THR A 27 -6.71 -6.94 -1.77
C THR A 27 -5.48 -6.04 -1.74
N PHE A 28 -5.40 -5.09 -2.66
CA PHE A 28 -4.51 -3.94 -2.53
C PHE A 28 -5.25 -2.66 -2.86
N ILE A 29 -4.73 -1.56 -2.35
CA ILE A 29 -5.27 -0.22 -2.53
C ILE A 29 -4.15 0.73 -2.91
N ILE A 30 -4.50 1.74 -3.71
CA ILE A 30 -3.58 2.79 -4.09
C ILE A 30 -4.19 4.11 -3.67
N THR A 31 -3.45 4.88 -2.90
CA THR A 31 -3.84 6.24 -2.53
C THR A 31 -2.98 7.26 -3.26
N HIS A 32 -3.56 8.41 -3.58
CA HIS A 32 -2.82 9.55 -4.07
C HIS A 32 -2.82 10.66 -3.02
N THR A 33 -1.63 11.02 -2.54
CA THR A 33 -1.45 12.17 -1.64
C THR A 33 -1.19 13.41 -2.47
N ASP A 34 -1.88 14.50 -2.13
CA ASP A 34 -1.69 15.82 -2.72
C ASP A 34 -1.80 16.85 -1.59
N ASP A 35 -0.67 17.41 -1.15
CA ASP A 35 -0.63 18.42 -0.08
C ASP A 35 -0.20 19.81 -0.56
N GLY A 36 -0.24 20.02 -1.88
CA GLY A 36 0.13 21.30 -2.52
C GLY A 36 1.63 21.48 -2.72
N PHE A 37 2.47 20.82 -1.92
CA PHE A 37 3.93 20.81 -2.10
C PHE A 37 4.39 19.55 -2.81
N TYR A 38 3.71 18.44 -2.55
CA TYR A 38 4.09 17.16 -3.10
C TYR A 38 2.87 16.32 -3.49
N ARG A 39 3.11 15.49 -4.51
CA ARG A 39 2.11 14.63 -5.12
C ARG A 39 2.71 13.26 -5.35
N TRP A 40 2.19 12.24 -4.68
CA TRP A 40 2.70 10.90 -4.85
C TRP A 40 1.65 9.80 -4.68
N TYR A 41 1.89 8.70 -5.37
CA TYR A 41 1.13 7.46 -5.19
C TYR A 41 1.76 6.62 -4.08
N CYS A 42 0.92 6.01 -3.25
CA CYS A 42 1.31 5.02 -2.24
C CYS A 42 0.52 3.74 -2.48
N GLY A 43 1.20 2.59 -2.34
CA GLY A 43 0.59 1.28 -2.46
C GLY A 43 0.45 0.62 -1.08
N TYR A 44 -0.68 -0.05 -0.86
CA TYR A 44 -0.90 -0.82 0.36
C TYR A 44 -1.53 -2.17 0.04
N VAL A 45 -0.96 -3.23 0.60
CA VAL A 45 -1.40 -4.62 0.43
C VAL A 45 -2.00 -5.10 1.75
N GLU A 46 -3.21 -5.66 1.67
CA GLU A 46 -3.89 -6.26 2.82
C GLU A 46 -3.16 -7.53 3.26
N ILE A 47 -2.86 -7.62 4.55
CA ILE A 47 -2.38 -8.84 5.19
C ILE A 47 -3.54 -9.46 5.93
N LYS A 48 -3.86 -10.71 5.60
CA LYS A 48 -4.93 -11.47 6.26
C LYS A 48 -4.48 -11.97 7.62
N GLU A 49 -5.45 -12.18 8.52
CA GLU A 49 -5.20 -12.59 9.91
C GLU A 49 -4.38 -13.89 10.01
N GLU A 50 -4.56 -14.80 9.05
CA GLU A 50 -3.84 -16.07 8.98
C GLU A 50 -2.37 -15.97 8.53
N HIS A 51 -1.91 -14.83 7.99
CA HIS A 51 -0.54 -14.66 7.52
C HIS A 51 0.43 -14.40 8.69
N PRO A 52 1.65 -14.97 8.70
CA PRO A 52 2.67 -14.74 9.75
C PRO A 52 3.08 -13.27 9.99
N TYR A 53 2.72 -12.39 9.05
CA TYR A 53 3.05 -10.96 9.06
C TYR A 53 1.88 -10.09 9.51
N PHE A 54 0.74 -10.69 9.84
CA PHE A 54 -0.38 -9.96 10.41
C PHE A 54 0.04 -9.29 11.73
N ASN A 55 -0.29 -8.01 11.90
CA ASN A 55 0.09 -7.17 13.04
C ASN A 55 1.60 -7.02 13.29
N LYS A 56 2.46 -7.32 12.32
CA LYS A 56 3.90 -7.07 12.39
C LYS A 56 4.24 -5.66 11.94
N ASN A 57 5.22 -5.03 12.60
CA ASN A 57 5.75 -3.76 12.13
C ASN A 57 6.47 -3.98 10.79
N TYR A 58 6.37 -3.02 9.87
CA TYR A 58 7.02 -3.13 8.56
C TYR A 58 8.55 -3.31 8.65
N ASP A 59 9.19 -2.76 9.69
CA ASP A 59 10.63 -2.94 9.95
C ASP A 59 11.00 -4.39 10.31
N GLU A 60 10.04 -5.24 10.67
CA GLU A 60 10.26 -6.66 10.93
C GLU A 60 10.19 -7.52 9.66
N LEU A 61 9.71 -6.97 8.54
CA LEU A 61 9.37 -7.68 7.30
C LEU A 61 10.55 -7.75 6.33
N ASN A 62 11.70 -8.25 6.81
CA ASN A 62 12.96 -8.26 6.06
C ASN A 62 12.95 -9.04 4.74
N ASN A 63 11.91 -9.85 4.50
CA ASN A 63 11.78 -10.69 3.31
C ASN A 63 10.82 -10.09 2.26
N ILE A 64 10.36 -8.85 2.45
CA ILE A 64 9.52 -8.13 1.50
C ILE A 64 10.33 -6.99 0.87
N GLU A 65 10.55 -7.09 -0.43
CA GLU A 65 11.25 -6.08 -1.22
C GLU A 65 10.27 -5.33 -2.12
N CYS A 66 10.37 -3.99 -2.12
CA CYS A 66 9.65 -3.10 -3.03
C CYS A 66 10.44 -1.80 -3.22
N HIS A 67 10.02 -0.95 -4.15
CA HIS A 67 10.64 0.34 -4.42
C HIS A 67 10.71 1.21 -3.16
N GLY A 68 11.93 1.56 -2.74
CA GLY A 68 12.16 2.39 -1.55
C GLY A 68 11.97 1.67 -0.21
N GLY A 69 11.51 0.42 -0.23
CA GLY A 69 11.18 -0.36 0.96
C GLY A 69 9.79 -0.06 1.52
N LEU A 70 9.34 -0.90 2.45
CA LEU A 70 8.09 -0.67 3.17
C LEU A 70 8.24 0.53 4.11
N THR A 71 7.21 1.37 4.17
CA THR A 71 7.15 2.56 5.02
C THR A 71 5.92 2.58 5.91
N TYR A 72 5.11 1.52 5.87
CA TYR A 72 3.85 1.45 6.59
C TYR A 72 3.44 0.02 6.94
N SER A 73 2.89 -0.15 8.15
CA SER A 73 2.15 -1.33 8.61
C SER A 73 1.06 -0.89 9.58
N GLY A 74 -0.20 -1.27 9.37
CA GLY A 74 -1.30 -0.93 10.27
C GLY A 74 -2.66 -0.80 9.61
N LYS A 75 -3.64 -0.33 10.41
CA LYS A 75 -4.99 0.03 9.95
C LYS A 75 -4.96 1.33 9.17
N ARG A 76 -5.45 1.33 7.93
CA ARG A 76 -5.31 2.49 7.04
C ARG A 76 -6.48 3.47 7.11
N PHE A 77 -7.71 2.97 7.20
CA PHE A 77 -8.91 3.80 7.14
C PHE A 77 -9.76 3.64 8.41
N GLU A 78 -10.51 4.68 8.78
CA GLU A 78 -11.40 4.63 9.96
C GLU A 78 -12.60 3.70 9.75
N ASP A 79 -13.02 3.53 8.50
CA ASP A 79 -14.18 2.73 8.09
C ASP A 79 -13.82 1.28 7.70
N ASP A 80 -12.56 0.87 7.84
CA ASP A 80 -12.14 -0.52 7.68
C ASP A 80 -11.34 -1.02 8.89
N ASN A 81 -11.32 -2.34 9.08
CA ASN A 81 -10.52 -2.99 10.12
C ASN A 81 -9.34 -3.77 9.53
N ASN A 82 -9.02 -3.54 8.26
CA ASN A 82 -8.02 -4.31 7.54
C ASN A 82 -6.62 -3.86 7.98
N PHE A 83 -5.71 -4.84 8.08
CA PHE A 83 -4.30 -4.56 8.31
C PHE A 83 -3.58 -4.50 6.97
N TYR A 84 -2.83 -3.44 6.74
CA TYR A 84 -2.07 -3.26 5.51
C TYR A 84 -0.60 -3.11 5.80
N ILE A 85 0.23 -3.56 4.86
CA ILE A 85 1.61 -3.10 4.71
C ILE A 85 1.69 -2.21 3.47
N GLY A 86 2.62 -1.26 3.41
CA GLY A 86 2.69 -0.38 2.25
C GLY A 86 3.99 0.39 2.12
N PHE A 87 4.09 1.08 0.99
CA PHE A 87 5.22 1.88 0.57
C PHE A 87 4.71 3.17 -0.09
N ASP A 88 5.60 4.13 -0.28
CA ASP A 88 5.34 5.38 -0.98
C ASP A 88 6.32 5.59 -2.14
N THR A 89 6.00 6.53 -3.00
CA THR A 89 6.88 6.93 -4.11
C THR A 89 7.54 8.28 -3.86
N ASN A 90 7.51 8.81 -2.63
CA ASN A 90 8.05 10.12 -2.28
C ASN A 90 9.56 10.07 -1.99
N HIS A 91 10.34 9.59 -2.97
CA HIS A 91 11.80 9.57 -2.87
C HIS A 91 12.42 10.45 -3.96
N PHE A 92 13.59 11.03 -3.65
CA PHE A 92 14.32 11.94 -4.54
C PHE A 92 14.55 11.35 -5.95
N ASN A 93 14.73 10.02 -6.04
CA ASN A 93 14.98 9.30 -7.29
C ASN A 93 13.81 8.39 -7.73
N SER A 94 12.58 8.70 -7.30
CA SER A 94 11.38 7.94 -7.71
C SER A 94 10.85 8.28 -9.09
N ALA A 95 11.51 9.11 -9.89
CA ALA A 95 11.15 9.24 -11.31
C ALA A 95 11.72 8.03 -12.06
N PRO A 96 10.93 7.24 -12.82
CA PRO A 96 9.54 7.47 -13.26
C PRO A 96 8.44 6.74 -12.44
N CYS A 97 8.78 6.14 -11.31
CA CYS A 97 7.96 5.29 -10.44
C CYS A 97 6.68 5.94 -9.86
N ASN A 98 6.58 7.27 -9.79
CA ASN A 98 5.43 7.97 -9.20
C ASN A 98 4.20 8.01 -10.13
N ASN A 99 3.62 6.85 -10.43
CA ASN A 99 2.41 6.72 -11.25
C ASN A 99 1.59 5.48 -10.86
N LEU A 100 0.31 5.46 -11.24
CA LEU A 100 -0.63 4.39 -10.89
C LEU A 100 -0.15 2.99 -11.31
N ALA A 101 0.30 2.84 -12.57
CA ALA A 101 0.70 1.55 -13.12
C ALA A 101 1.94 0.98 -12.40
N PHE A 102 2.89 1.83 -12.03
CA PHE A 102 4.05 1.40 -11.27
C PHE A 102 3.66 0.91 -9.87
N VAL A 103 2.86 1.70 -9.14
CA VAL A 103 2.44 1.33 -7.78
C VAL A 103 1.58 0.08 -7.78
N GLU A 104 0.72 -0.09 -8.79
CA GLU A 104 -0.05 -1.32 -8.99
C GLU A 104 0.87 -2.54 -9.17
N ASN A 105 1.87 -2.44 -10.05
CA ASN A 105 2.83 -3.53 -10.27
C ASN A 105 3.63 -3.87 -9.00
N GLU A 106 4.04 -2.86 -8.22
CA GLU A 106 4.73 -3.08 -6.94
C GLU A 106 3.81 -3.75 -5.90
N CYS A 107 2.53 -3.38 -5.82
CA CYS A 107 1.55 -4.09 -4.98
C CYS A 107 1.43 -5.56 -5.39
N MET A 108 1.34 -5.85 -6.70
CA MET A 108 1.29 -7.23 -7.19
C MET A 108 2.58 -8.00 -6.87
N ASN A 109 3.76 -7.36 -6.99
CA ASN A 109 5.04 -7.95 -6.63
C ASN A 109 5.14 -8.30 -5.13
N ILE A 110 4.66 -7.42 -4.25
CA ILE A 110 4.58 -7.71 -2.81
C ILE A 110 3.66 -8.92 -2.54
N ILE A 111 2.50 -8.99 -3.21
CA ILE A 111 1.58 -10.13 -3.07
C ILE A 111 2.24 -11.45 -3.49
N GLU A 112 3.01 -11.47 -4.58
CA GLU A 112 3.77 -12.66 -4.99
C GLU A 112 4.76 -13.13 -3.92
N GLN A 113 5.42 -12.19 -3.23
CA GLN A 113 6.36 -12.50 -2.14
C GLN A 113 5.63 -13.05 -0.91
N LEU A 114 4.50 -12.45 -0.51
CA LEU A 114 3.66 -12.96 0.58
C LEU A 114 3.20 -14.40 0.32
N ILE A 115 2.74 -14.68 -0.91
CA ILE A 115 2.31 -16.03 -1.30
C ILE A 115 3.47 -17.03 -1.20
N LYS A 116 4.69 -16.65 -1.59
CA LYS A 116 5.87 -17.53 -1.49
C LYS A 116 6.26 -17.83 -0.05
N LEU A 117 6.06 -16.91 0.88
CA LEU A 117 6.41 -17.10 2.30
C LEU A 117 5.41 -18.00 3.04
N ASN A 118 4.19 -18.15 2.51
CA ASN A 118 3.16 -19.02 3.06
C ASN A 118 3.17 -20.46 2.49
N ASN A 119 4.08 -20.78 1.58
CA ASN A 119 4.27 -22.12 1.00
C ASN A 119 5.56 -22.77 1.52
#